data_AF-A0A962AY94-F1
#
_entry.id   AF-A0A962AY94-F1
#
_cell.length_a   1.000
_cell.length_b   1.000
_cell.length_c   1.000
_cell.angle_alpha   90.00
_cell.angle_beta   90.00
_cell.angle_gamma   90.00
#
_symmetry.space_group_name_H-M   'P 1'
#
loop_
_entity.id
_entity.type
_entity.pdbx_description
1 polymer ?
#
loop_
_entity_poly.entity_id
_entity_poly.type
_entity_poly.pdbx_seq_one_letter_code
_entity_poly.pdbx_strand_id
1 'polypeptide(L)'
;MPQVVVAVGAGLAAIGGAAAAAAAAGTFLGITAVGWAAISVGISIGGSLLAPKPKVPQNSSQNIDRLRASIDPRTPRKTAIGTTALATDIRDEEFTDNQEYFHRFIVCASHTVESIDEIWFDDKLAWTLAGGVQGDFVGYLTVNAIPLGNTAFNISSRMGDSRKYTGLANVKLKYKLTGNSKKVDSPFAQSITTR
;
A
#
# COMPACT_ATOMS: atom_id res chain seq x y z
N MET A 1 -17.33 -2.35 -35.74
CA MET A 1 -15.92 -2.42 -36.18
C MET A 1 -15.24 -1.09 -35.87
N PRO A 2 -14.04 -1.08 -35.26
CA PRO A 2 -13.20 0.10 -34.97
C PRO A 2 -12.59 0.66 -36.27
N GLN A 3 -11.81 1.75 -36.40
CA GLN A 3 -10.44 2.11 -35.90
C GLN A 3 -10.23 3.62 -36.30
N VAL A 4 -9.91 4.62 -35.46
CA VAL A 4 -8.66 5.06 -34.77
C VAL A 4 -7.49 5.50 -35.70
N VAL A 5 -6.91 6.68 -35.36
CA VAL A 5 -5.62 7.35 -35.78
C VAL A 5 -5.72 8.33 -36.97
N VAL A 6 -5.34 9.63 -36.95
CA VAL A 6 -4.70 10.56 -35.99
C VAL A 6 -5.03 12.03 -36.39
N ALA A 7 -5.17 12.89 -35.38
CA ALA A 7 -5.27 14.34 -35.50
C ALA A 7 -3.88 15.01 -35.53
N VAL A 8 -3.75 16.13 -36.24
CA VAL A 8 -2.97 17.34 -35.90
C VAL A 8 -2.90 18.21 -37.17
N GLY A 9 -3.49 19.40 -37.14
CA GLY A 9 -3.36 20.35 -38.26
C GLY A 9 -4.38 21.49 -38.36
N ALA A 10 -5.32 21.64 -37.43
CA ALA A 10 -6.40 22.65 -37.54
C ALA A 10 -6.47 23.64 -36.36
N GLY A 11 -5.33 23.99 -35.76
CA GLY A 11 -5.25 24.95 -34.65
C GLY A 11 -4.44 26.22 -34.92
N LEU A 12 -3.79 26.35 -36.08
CA LEU A 12 -2.84 27.44 -36.37
C LEU A 12 -3.40 28.58 -37.25
N ALA A 13 -4.73 28.63 -37.45
CA ALA A 13 -5.37 29.64 -38.31
C ALA A 13 -6.30 30.61 -37.55
N ALA A 14 -6.16 30.73 -36.23
CA ALA A 14 -6.98 31.65 -35.40
C ALA A 14 -6.14 32.64 -34.56
N ILE A 15 -4.85 32.82 -34.90
CA ILE A 15 -3.95 33.78 -34.22
C ILE A 15 -3.75 35.06 -35.06
N GLY A 16 -4.16 35.05 -36.34
CA GLY A 16 -4.01 36.22 -37.24
C GLY A 16 -5.11 37.28 -37.14
N GLY A 17 -6.24 37.01 -36.47
CA GLY A 17 -7.41 37.91 -36.44
C GLY A 17 -7.53 38.80 -35.20
N ALA A 18 -6.82 38.51 -34.11
CA ALA A 18 -6.88 39.29 -32.87
C ALA A 18 -5.74 40.34 -32.75
N ALA A 19 -4.72 40.28 -33.62
CA ALA A 19 -3.62 41.23 -33.63
C ALA A 19 -3.93 42.55 -34.37
N ALA A 20 -4.97 42.58 -35.22
CA ALA A 20 -5.32 43.75 -36.01
C ALA A 20 -6.35 44.69 -35.34
N ALA A 21 -7.06 44.24 -34.30
CA ALA A 21 -8.06 45.04 -33.59
C ALA A 21 -7.52 45.77 -32.33
N ALA A 22 -6.24 45.56 -31.99
CA ALA A 22 -5.58 46.22 -30.85
C ALA A 22 -4.66 47.39 -31.26
N ALA A 23 -4.56 47.72 -32.54
CA ALA A 23 -3.67 48.76 -33.04
C ALA A 23 -4.31 50.17 -33.12
N ALA A 24 -5.63 50.29 -32.95
CA ALA A 24 -6.34 51.57 -33.14
C ALA A 24 -6.84 52.25 -31.85
N ALA A 25 -6.64 51.65 -30.67
CA ALA A 25 -7.10 52.19 -29.39
C ALA A 25 -5.98 52.29 -28.33
N GLY A 26 -4.71 52.16 -28.74
CA GLY A 26 -3.54 52.10 -27.86
C GLY A 26 -2.90 53.44 -27.50
N THR A 27 -3.47 54.58 -27.92
CA THR A 27 -2.73 55.86 -27.89
C THR A 27 -3.19 56.85 -26.80
N PHE A 28 -4.02 56.45 -25.82
CA PHE A 28 -4.50 57.44 -24.84
C PHE A 28 -4.27 57.17 -23.35
N LEU A 29 -3.79 56.00 -22.90
CA LEU A 29 -3.67 55.79 -21.44
C LEU A 29 -2.43 55.01 -20.95
N GLY A 30 -1.34 54.92 -21.71
CA GLY A 30 -0.03 54.54 -21.14
C GLY A 30 0.03 53.19 -20.41
N ILE A 31 -0.90 52.28 -20.66
CA ILE A 31 -0.94 50.94 -20.08
C ILE A 31 -0.58 49.96 -21.19
N THR A 32 0.63 49.41 -21.12
CA THR A 32 1.08 48.36 -22.02
C THR A 32 0.21 47.12 -21.86
N ALA A 33 0.04 46.34 -22.93
CA ALA A 33 -0.74 45.09 -22.97
C ALA A 33 -0.31 44.03 -21.92
N VAL A 34 0.80 44.26 -21.21
CA VAL A 34 1.29 43.46 -20.08
C VAL A 34 0.43 43.66 -18.82
N GLY A 35 -0.24 44.82 -18.67
CA GLY A 35 -1.04 45.14 -17.48
C GLY A 35 -2.34 44.35 -17.35
N TRP A 36 -2.99 44.00 -18.47
CA TRP A 36 -4.23 43.23 -18.45
C TRP A 36 -4.04 41.72 -18.24
N ALA A 37 -2.88 41.18 -18.63
CA ALA A 37 -2.54 39.77 -18.38
C ALA A 37 -2.24 39.49 -16.89
N ALA A 38 -1.80 40.50 -16.14
CA ALA A 38 -1.50 40.35 -14.71
C ALA A 38 -2.78 40.26 -13.85
N ILE A 39 -3.87 40.92 -14.27
CA ILE A 39 -5.14 40.95 -13.51
C ILE A 39 -5.95 39.66 -13.73
N SER A 40 -5.88 39.05 -14.92
CA SER A 40 -6.60 37.78 -15.20
C SER A 40 -5.92 36.55 -14.59
N VAL A 41 -4.59 36.56 -14.42
CA VAL A 41 -3.87 35.50 -13.69
C VAL A 41 -4.07 35.60 -12.18
N GLY A 42 -4.18 36.82 -11.64
CA GLY A 42 -4.41 37.06 -10.21
C GLY A 42 -5.71 36.49 -9.64
N ILE A 43 -6.78 36.39 -10.44
CA ILE A 43 -8.08 35.86 -10.00
C ILE A 43 -8.10 34.31 -10.00
N SER A 44 -7.32 33.67 -10.87
CA SER A 44 -7.28 32.20 -10.96
C SER A 44 -6.56 31.53 -9.78
N ILE A 45 -5.67 32.24 -9.09
CA ILE A 45 -4.94 31.74 -7.91
C ILE A 45 -5.77 31.90 -6.62
N GLY A 46 -6.65 32.91 -6.55
CA GLY A 46 -7.54 33.13 -5.40
C GLY A 46 -8.71 32.14 -5.31
N GLY A 47 -9.23 31.68 -6.46
CA GLY A 47 -10.37 30.77 -6.50
C GLY A 47 -10.07 29.37 -5.96
N SER A 48 -8.84 28.87 -6.11
CA SER A 48 -8.44 27.54 -5.60
C SER A 48 -8.21 27.49 -4.09
N LEU A 49 -8.05 28.64 -3.43
CA LEU A 49 -7.95 28.72 -1.96
C LEU A 49 -9.32 28.81 -1.28
N LEU A 50 -10.33 29.32 -1.99
CA LEU A 50 -11.72 29.41 -1.50
C LEU A 50 -12.61 28.27 -2.00
N ALA A 51 -12.11 27.45 -2.94
CA ALA A 51 -12.78 26.23 -3.34
C ALA A 51 -12.86 25.27 -2.13
N PRO A 52 -14.07 24.81 -1.73
CA PRO A 52 -14.19 23.82 -0.67
C PRO A 52 -13.32 22.62 -1.06
N LYS A 53 -12.36 22.29 -0.19
CA LYS A 53 -11.41 21.20 -0.41
C LYS A 53 -12.20 19.98 -0.90
N PRO A 54 -11.78 19.32 -2.00
CA PRO A 54 -12.43 18.13 -2.50
C PRO A 54 -12.64 17.17 -1.34
N LYS A 55 -13.91 16.84 -1.07
CA LYS A 55 -14.26 15.93 0.01
C LYS A 55 -13.71 14.56 -0.39
N VAL A 56 -12.58 14.19 0.19
CA VAL A 56 -11.92 12.91 -0.08
C VAL A 56 -12.97 11.82 0.10
N PRO A 57 -13.18 10.93 -0.88
CA PRO A 57 -14.12 9.83 -0.72
C PRO A 57 -13.77 9.10 0.57
N GLN A 58 -14.67 9.12 1.55
CA GLN A 58 -14.45 8.36 2.76
C GLN A 58 -14.62 6.89 2.38
N ASN A 59 -13.50 6.20 2.19
CA ASN A 59 -13.53 4.77 2.08
C ASN A 59 -14.12 4.22 3.39
N SER A 60 -15.08 3.29 3.28
CA SER A 60 -15.69 2.69 4.47
C SER A 60 -14.59 2.08 5.36
N SER A 61 -14.75 2.13 6.68
CA SER A 61 -13.77 1.53 7.60
C SER A 61 -13.54 0.05 7.30
N GLN A 62 -14.57 -0.64 6.81
CA GLN A 62 -14.54 -2.03 6.36
C GLN A 62 -13.65 -2.25 5.14
N ASN A 63 -13.56 -1.28 4.22
CA ASN A 63 -12.68 -1.39 3.06
C ASN A 63 -11.22 -1.11 3.42
N ILE A 64 -10.95 -0.30 4.44
CA ILE A 64 -9.59 -0.03 4.92
C ILE A 64 -9.00 -1.23 5.65
N ASP A 65 -9.84 -1.98 6.39
CA ASP A 65 -9.43 -3.16 7.16
C ASP A 65 -9.44 -4.46 6.32
N ARG A 66 -9.88 -4.38 5.05
CA ARG A 66 -9.94 -5.52 4.15
C ARG A 66 -8.53 -5.98 3.79
N LEU A 67 -8.21 -7.23 4.15
CA LEU A 67 -6.91 -7.87 3.91
C LEU A 67 -5.74 -7.12 4.57
N ARG A 68 -5.99 -6.40 5.66
CA ARG A 68 -4.91 -5.89 6.49
C ARG A 68 -4.74 -6.75 7.73
N ALA A 69 -3.50 -7.04 8.06
CA ALA A 69 -3.11 -7.62 9.31
C ALA A 69 -3.13 -6.52 10.39
N SER A 70 -4.00 -6.70 11.38
CA SER A 70 -4.15 -5.77 12.50
C SER A 70 -4.18 -6.52 13.83
N ILE A 71 -3.82 -5.83 14.91
CA ILE A 71 -3.98 -6.33 16.27
C ILE A 71 -5.29 -5.76 16.84
N ASP A 72 -6.35 -6.57 16.80
CA ASP A 72 -7.61 -6.24 17.47
C ASP A 72 -7.98 -7.34 18.48
N PRO A 73 -7.90 -7.05 19.80
CA PRO A 73 -8.27 -8.01 20.82
C PRO A 73 -9.79 -8.24 20.91
N ARG A 74 -10.62 -7.38 20.31
CA ARG A 74 -12.08 -7.50 20.34
C ARG A 74 -12.65 -8.28 19.16
N THR A 75 -11.86 -8.47 18.11
CA THR A 75 -12.31 -9.20 16.92
C THR A 75 -12.60 -10.67 17.28
N PRO A 76 -13.82 -11.16 16.96
CA PRO A 76 -14.16 -12.57 17.13
C PRO A 76 -13.24 -13.49 16.34
N ARG A 77 -13.22 -14.77 16.70
CA ARG A 77 -12.44 -15.78 15.97
C ARG A 77 -12.90 -15.88 14.52
N LYS A 78 -11.96 -15.76 13.59
CA LYS A 78 -12.22 -15.83 12.14
C LYS A 78 -12.19 -17.28 11.66
N THR A 79 -13.11 -17.61 10.76
CA THR A 79 -13.18 -18.90 10.07
C THR A 79 -13.17 -18.65 8.56
N ALA A 80 -12.60 -19.58 7.81
CA ALA A 80 -12.50 -19.56 6.36
C ALA A 80 -12.92 -20.94 5.84
N ILE A 81 -13.76 -20.98 4.80
CA ILE A 81 -14.23 -22.21 4.17
C ILE A 81 -13.98 -22.07 2.67
N GLY A 82 -13.35 -23.07 2.07
CA GLY A 82 -12.86 -23.01 0.69
C GLY A 82 -11.57 -22.19 0.53
N THR A 83 -11.15 -21.98 -0.71
CA THR A 83 -9.94 -21.22 -1.05
C THR A 83 -10.24 -19.74 -1.11
N THR A 84 -9.72 -18.97 -0.15
CA THR A 84 -9.94 -17.52 -0.10
C THR A 84 -8.81 -16.79 0.64
N ALA A 85 -8.57 -15.55 0.25
CA ALA A 85 -7.74 -14.64 1.02
C ALA A 85 -8.56 -14.07 2.19
N LEU A 86 -8.01 -14.13 3.39
CA LEU A 86 -8.68 -13.69 4.61
C LEU A 86 -7.92 -12.53 5.25
N ALA A 87 -8.65 -11.57 5.82
CA ALA A 87 -8.04 -10.59 6.71
C ALA A 87 -7.56 -11.31 7.97
N THR A 88 -6.25 -11.37 8.18
CA THR A 88 -5.65 -12.16 9.26
C THR A 88 -5.39 -11.33 10.51
N ASP A 89 -5.47 -11.94 11.69
CA ASP A 89 -5.19 -11.23 12.95
C ASP A 89 -3.74 -11.41 13.37
N ILE A 90 -3.09 -10.30 13.74
CA ILE A 90 -1.80 -10.33 14.42
C ILE A 90 -2.07 -10.65 15.89
N ARG A 91 -1.44 -11.73 16.40
CA ARG A 91 -1.61 -12.16 17.79
C ARG A 91 -0.41 -11.90 18.66
N ASP A 92 0.79 -11.85 18.07
CA ASP A 92 2.00 -11.47 18.79
C ASP A 92 3.05 -10.88 17.83
N GLU A 93 3.87 -9.98 18.38
CA GLU A 93 4.98 -9.34 17.69
C GLU A 93 6.20 -9.20 18.62
N GLU A 94 7.39 -9.30 18.06
CA GLU A 94 8.62 -9.22 18.83
C GLU A 94 9.84 -8.83 18.00
N PHE A 95 10.74 -8.06 18.59
CA PHE A 95 12.10 -7.89 18.10
C PHE A 95 13.04 -8.87 18.79
N THR A 96 13.90 -9.56 18.03
CA THR A 96 14.98 -10.41 18.58
C THR A 96 16.34 -9.95 18.08
N ASP A 97 17.40 -10.46 18.70
CA ASP A 97 18.80 -10.28 18.28
C ASP A 97 19.16 -8.79 18.14
N ASN A 98 18.91 -8.02 19.21
CA ASN A 98 19.14 -6.58 19.24
C ASN A 98 18.43 -5.81 18.11
N GLN A 99 17.18 -6.17 17.83
CA GLN A 99 16.34 -5.59 16.77
C GLN A 99 16.83 -5.88 15.35
N GLU A 100 17.69 -6.89 15.15
CA GLU A 100 18.03 -7.37 13.81
C GLU A 100 16.83 -8.04 13.13
N TYR A 101 16.02 -8.75 13.91
CA TYR A 101 14.85 -9.45 13.40
C TYR A 101 13.58 -8.96 14.07
N PHE A 102 12.54 -8.84 13.25
CA PHE A 102 11.17 -8.66 13.71
C PHE A 102 10.39 -9.94 13.42
N HIS A 103 9.64 -10.42 14.40
CA HIS A 103 8.78 -11.58 14.26
C HIS A 103 7.34 -11.13 14.40
N ARG A 104 6.49 -11.65 13.51
CA ARG A 104 5.05 -11.46 13.54
C ARG A 104 4.37 -12.80 13.49
N PHE A 105 3.41 -13.00 14.37
CA PHE A 105 2.59 -14.20 14.41
C PHE A 105 1.16 -13.87 14.03
N ILE A 106 0.70 -14.57 13.00
CA ILE A 106 -0.56 -14.32 12.35
C ILE A 106 -1.42 -15.56 12.51
N VAL A 107 -2.63 -15.40 13.03
CA VAL A 107 -3.63 -16.47 13.04
C VAL A 107 -4.56 -16.27 11.85
N CYS A 108 -4.56 -17.26 10.96
CA CYS A 108 -5.35 -17.26 9.73
C CYS A 108 -6.76 -17.75 9.99
N ALA A 109 -6.94 -18.88 10.68
CA ALA A 109 -8.25 -19.43 10.93
C ALA A 109 -8.33 -20.10 12.30
N SER A 110 -9.52 -20.10 12.89
CA SER A 110 -9.75 -20.68 14.21
C SER A 110 -9.94 -22.20 14.22
N HIS A 111 -9.59 -22.85 13.13
CA HIS A 111 -9.68 -24.29 12.93
C HIS A 111 -8.50 -24.72 12.04
N THR A 112 -8.34 -26.03 11.89
CA THR A 112 -7.36 -26.61 10.98
C THR A 112 -7.78 -26.35 9.54
N VAL A 113 -6.83 -25.92 8.71
CA VAL A 113 -7.02 -25.76 7.27
C VAL A 113 -6.23 -26.84 6.53
N GLU A 114 -6.59 -27.11 5.28
CA GLU A 114 -5.85 -28.05 4.43
C GLU A 114 -4.43 -27.54 4.15
N SER A 115 -4.32 -26.30 3.69
CA SER A 115 -3.06 -25.67 3.34
C SER A 115 -3.12 -24.14 3.47
N ILE A 116 -1.93 -23.55 3.50
CA ILE A 116 -1.72 -22.12 3.27
C ILE A 116 -0.79 -22.06 2.08
N ASP A 117 -1.33 -21.72 0.92
CA ASP A 117 -0.63 -21.91 -0.35
C ASP A 117 0.28 -20.74 -0.69
N GLU A 118 -0.19 -19.51 -0.44
CA GLU A 118 0.49 -18.28 -0.86
C GLU A 118 0.38 -17.19 0.20
N ILE A 119 1.42 -16.37 0.29
CA ILE A 119 1.43 -15.14 1.06
C ILE A 119 1.85 -14.01 0.14
N TRP A 120 1.05 -12.97 0.13
CA TRP A 120 1.25 -11.76 -0.66
C TRP A 120 1.49 -10.60 0.29
N PHE A 121 2.43 -9.73 -0.09
CA PHE A 121 2.68 -8.46 0.57
C PHE A 121 2.39 -7.35 -0.41
N ASP A 122 1.41 -6.51 -0.07
CA ASP A 122 0.81 -5.53 -0.97
C ASP A 122 0.40 -6.19 -2.30
N ASP A 123 1.12 -5.91 -3.39
CA ASP A 123 0.85 -6.46 -4.73
C ASP A 123 1.92 -7.47 -5.19
N LYS A 124 2.83 -7.89 -4.28
CA LYS A 124 3.95 -8.79 -4.60
C LYS A 124 3.80 -10.14 -3.90
N LEU A 125 4.00 -11.21 -4.65
CA LEU A 125 4.07 -12.56 -4.10
C LEU A 125 5.31 -12.67 -3.20
N ALA A 126 5.10 -12.97 -1.91
CA ALA A 126 6.16 -13.03 -0.91
C ALA A 126 6.61 -14.46 -0.63
N TRP A 127 5.69 -15.42 -0.66
CA TRP A 127 5.97 -16.82 -0.37
C TRP A 127 4.93 -17.75 -1.00
N THR A 128 5.37 -18.96 -1.36
CA THR A 128 4.49 -20.07 -1.78
C THR A 128 4.87 -21.36 -1.05
N LEU A 129 3.90 -22.25 -0.86
CA LEU A 129 4.11 -23.56 -0.24
C LEU A 129 5.14 -24.41 -1.00
N ALA A 130 5.09 -24.39 -2.33
CA ALA A 130 5.97 -25.19 -3.19
C ALA A 130 7.35 -24.56 -3.41
N GLY A 131 7.43 -23.22 -3.47
CA GLY A 131 8.64 -22.50 -3.88
C GLY A 131 9.36 -21.76 -2.75
N GLY A 132 8.78 -21.69 -1.55
CA GLY A 132 9.33 -20.91 -0.46
C GLY A 132 9.22 -19.40 -0.70
N VAL A 133 10.16 -18.63 -0.16
CA VAL A 133 10.18 -17.16 -0.26
C VAL A 133 10.50 -16.72 -1.68
N GLN A 134 9.84 -15.66 -2.16
CA GLN A 134 9.89 -15.21 -3.55
C GLN A 134 10.47 -13.78 -3.68
N GLY A 135 11.00 -13.48 -4.87
CA GLY A 135 11.37 -12.12 -5.31
C GLY A 135 12.31 -11.36 -4.37
N ASP A 136 11.97 -10.09 -4.12
CA ASP A 136 12.75 -9.15 -3.31
C ASP A 136 12.90 -9.58 -1.84
N PHE A 137 12.09 -10.53 -1.39
CA PHE A 137 12.04 -10.98 0.00
C PHE A 137 12.99 -12.15 0.29
N VAL A 138 13.58 -12.76 -0.75
CA VAL A 138 14.51 -13.88 -0.62
C VAL A 138 15.70 -13.48 0.26
N GLY A 139 15.96 -14.28 1.29
CA GLY A 139 17.03 -14.01 2.27
C GLY A 139 16.69 -12.94 3.31
N TYR A 140 15.51 -12.31 3.24
CA TYR A 140 15.04 -11.33 4.22
C TYR A 140 13.80 -11.79 4.99
N LEU A 141 13.01 -12.67 4.39
CA LEU A 141 11.82 -13.26 5.01
C LEU A 141 12.09 -14.74 5.35
N THR A 142 11.53 -15.19 6.46
CA THR A 142 11.38 -16.61 6.78
C THR A 142 9.93 -16.85 7.18
N VAL A 143 9.32 -17.86 6.56
CA VAL A 143 7.90 -18.19 6.75
C VAL A 143 7.80 -19.61 7.28
N ASN A 144 7.06 -19.77 8.38
CA ASN A 144 6.62 -21.07 8.87
C ASN A 144 5.09 -21.07 8.85
N ALA A 145 4.50 -21.71 7.85
CA ALA A 145 3.06 -21.90 7.75
C ALA A 145 2.65 -23.21 8.42
N ILE A 146 1.68 -23.14 9.33
CA ILE A 146 1.23 -24.26 10.16
C ILE A 146 -0.29 -24.43 9.92
N PRO A 147 -0.68 -25.29 8.96
CA PRO A 147 -2.10 -25.51 8.64
C PRO A 147 -2.82 -26.33 9.73
N LEU A 148 -2.09 -27.25 10.38
CA LEU A 148 -2.54 -28.00 11.55
C LEU A 148 -1.93 -27.38 12.81
N GLY A 149 -2.73 -26.65 13.58
CA GLY A 149 -2.29 -25.99 14.81
C GLY A 149 -1.88 -26.92 15.96
N ASN A 150 -1.58 -28.20 15.74
CA ASN A 150 -1.19 -29.12 16.82
C ASN A 150 0.30 -29.02 17.20
N THR A 151 1.11 -28.30 16.42
CA THR A 151 2.52 -28.10 16.72
C THR A 151 2.73 -26.82 17.52
N ALA A 152 3.04 -26.98 18.80
CA ALA A 152 3.56 -25.95 19.67
C ALA A 152 4.78 -25.24 19.05
N PHE A 153 4.61 -23.99 18.58
CA PHE A 153 5.73 -23.19 18.05
C PHE A 153 5.95 -21.93 18.89
N ASN A 154 7.21 -21.68 19.26
CA ASN A 154 7.60 -20.49 19.99
C ASN A 154 8.32 -19.50 19.08
N ILE A 155 7.85 -18.26 19.04
CA ILE A 155 8.49 -17.18 18.29
C ILE A 155 9.87 -16.88 18.88
N SER A 156 9.94 -16.85 20.21
CA SER A 156 11.12 -16.65 21.05
C SER A 156 10.92 -17.34 22.41
N SER A 157 11.95 -17.28 23.28
CA SER A 157 11.86 -17.73 24.67
C SER A 157 10.80 -16.98 25.48
N ARG A 158 10.47 -15.73 25.13
CA ARG A 158 9.45 -14.91 25.81
C ARG A 158 8.05 -15.51 25.73
N MET A 159 7.75 -16.18 24.62
CA MET A 159 6.43 -16.77 24.37
C MET A 159 6.10 -17.88 25.38
N GLY A 160 7.12 -18.49 25.98
CA GLY A 160 6.97 -19.52 27.02
C GLY A 160 6.19 -20.74 26.54
N ASP A 161 5.52 -21.44 27.46
CA ASP A 161 4.78 -22.65 27.13
C ASP A 161 3.25 -22.50 27.03
N SER A 162 2.71 -21.35 27.43
CA SER A 162 1.27 -21.12 27.54
C SER A 162 0.63 -20.42 26.34
N ARG A 163 1.42 -19.81 25.44
CA ARG A 163 0.92 -18.94 24.36
C ARG A 163 0.88 -19.65 22.99
N LYS A 164 0.68 -20.97 22.94
CA LYS A 164 1.03 -21.76 21.74
C LYS A 164 -0.02 -21.87 20.63
N TYR A 165 -1.10 -21.08 20.69
CA TYR A 165 -2.17 -21.01 19.67
C TYR A 165 -2.61 -22.37 19.10
N THR A 166 -2.60 -23.39 19.96
CA THR A 166 -2.86 -24.77 19.56
C THR A 166 -4.27 -24.92 18.99
N GLY A 167 -4.40 -25.67 17.89
CA GLY A 167 -5.67 -25.92 17.19
C GLY A 167 -6.06 -24.85 16.17
N LEU A 168 -5.30 -23.77 16.02
CA LEU A 168 -5.55 -22.70 15.05
C LEU A 168 -4.56 -22.80 13.88
N ALA A 169 -5.02 -22.54 12.66
CA ALA A 169 -4.14 -22.36 11.52
C ALA A 169 -3.39 -21.03 11.65
N ASN A 170 -2.07 -21.07 11.61
CA ASN A 170 -1.23 -19.92 11.90
C ASN A 170 0.02 -19.85 11.01
N VAL A 171 0.58 -18.65 10.92
CA VAL A 171 1.81 -18.37 10.18
C VAL A 171 2.73 -17.55 11.07
N LYS A 172 3.97 -17.99 11.20
CA LYS A 172 5.05 -17.17 11.74
C LYS A 172 5.84 -16.56 10.59
N LEU A 173 5.99 -15.24 10.64
CA LEU A 173 6.82 -14.46 9.75
C LEU A 173 8.01 -13.91 10.55
N LYS A 174 9.22 -14.20 10.12
CA LYS A 174 10.44 -13.58 10.63
C LYS A 174 11.03 -12.70 9.53
N TYR A 175 11.10 -11.40 9.81
CA TYR A 175 11.66 -10.37 8.94
C TYR A 175 13.05 -10.03 9.43
N LYS A 176 14.02 -10.02 8.53
CA LYS A 176 15.33 -9.45 8.78
C LYS A 176 15.26 -7.96 8.46
N LEU A 177 15.57 -7.11 9.43
CA LEU A 177 15.54 -5.66 9.28
C LEU A 177 16.86 -5.11 8.76
N THR A 178 17.93 -5.89 8.91
CA THR A 178 19.27 -5.55 8.43
C THR A 178 19.52 -6.10 7.02
N GLY A 179 20.44 -5.45 6.33
CA GLY A 179 20.95 -5.91 5.05
C GLY A 179 21.58 -7.30 5.08
N ASN A 180 21.53 -8.02 3.97
CA ASN A 180 22.33 -9.24 3.78
C ASN A 180 23.82 -8.93 3.56
N SER A 181 24.14 -7.67 3.25
CA SER A 181 25.50 -7.15 3.22
C SER A 181 25.48 -5.71 3.73
N LYS A 182 26.67 -5.13 3.96
CA LYS A 182 26.81 -3.72 4.35
C LYS A 182 26.39 -2.71 3.27
N LYS A 183 26.03 -3.17 2.06
CA LYS A 183 25.74 -2.33 0.90
C LYS A 183 24.28 -2.37 0.44
N VAL A 184 23.49 -3.27 0.99
CA VAL A 184 22.11 -3.51 0.56
C VAL A 184 21.23 -3.56 1.78
N ASP A 185 20.32 -2.61 1.91
CA ASP A 185 19.36 -2.59 3.01
C ASP A 185 18.26 -3.63 2.80
N SER A 186 17.65 -4.06 3.91
CA SER A 186 16.48 -4.93 3.85
C SER A 186 15.27 -4.16 3.29
N PRO A 187 14.40 -4.82 2.50
CA PRO A 187 13.10 -4.25 2.13
C PRO A 187 12.21 -3.93 3.35
N PHE A 188 12.54 -4.49 4.51
CA PHE A 188 11.83 -4.33 5.78
C PHE A 188 12.49 -3.32 6.74
N ALA A 189 13.60 -2.68 6.35
CA ALA A 189 14.38 -1.81 7.24
C ALA A 189 13.59 -0.58 7.72
N GLN A 190 12.70 -0.05 6.88
CA GLN A 190 11.92 1.17 7.18
C GLN A 190 10.51 0.85 7.70
N SER A 191 9.88 -0.21 7.19
CA SER A 191 8.53 -0.57 7.58
C SER A 191 8.23 -2.03 7.25
N ILE A 192 7.39 -2.65 8.08
CA ILE A 192 6.83 -3.97 7.83
C ILE A 192 5.45 -3.77 7.23
N THR A 193 5.23 -4.33 6.04
CA THR A 193 3.91 -4.27 5.41
C THR A 193 2.86 -4.96 6.29
N THR A 194 1.66 -4.40 6.29
CA THR A 194 0.50 -4.92 7.02
C THR A 194 -0.58 -5.39 6.06
N ARG A 195 -0.31 -5.43 4.76
CA ARG A 195 -1.27 -5.80 3.72
C ARG A 195 -0.72 -6.90 2.84
#